data_AF-A0A1V6F925-F1
#
_entry.id   AF-A0A1V6F925-F1
#
_cell.length_a   1.000
_cell.length_b   1.000
_cell.length_c   1.000
_cell.angle_alpha   90.00
_cell.angle_beta   90.00
_cell.angle_gamma   90.00
#
_symmetry.space_group_name_H-M   'P 1'
#
loop_
_entity.id
_entity.type
_entity.pdbx_description
1 polymer ?
#
loop_
_entity_poly.entity_id
_entity_poly.type
_entity_poly.pdbx_seq_one_letter_code
_entity_poly.pdbx_strand_id
1 'polypeptide(L)'
;MYSKEEKRAIGKEAYDKVDTLANLARKYSVPYQSVLNWRAAYAKSIGEVSLKSASSKRYEEMNEAELRAELLKRDIENARLKKGYVVKGGGKKKVYDTIPD
;
A
#
# COMPACT_ATOMS: atom_id res chain seq x y z
N MET A 1 14.47 2.82 27.31
CA MET A 1 13.90 3.07 25.96
C MET A 1 14.49 2.02 25.03
N TYR A 2 13.68 1.21 24.34
CA TYR A 2 14.17 0.15 23.45
C TYR A 2 14.95 0.70 22.26
N SER A 3 16.04 0.03 21.91
CA SER A 3 16.85 0.27 20.72
C SER A 3 16.09 -0.06 19.43
N LYS A 4 16.65 0.33 18.29
CA LYS A 4 16.05 0.08 16.97
C LYS A 4 15.95 -1.42 16.66
N GLU A 5 16.94 -2.20 17.10
CA GLU A 5 17.02 -3.64 16.85
C GLU A 5 15.99 -4.40 17.70
N GLU A 6 15.87 -4.05 18.98
CA GLU A 6 14.88 -4.64 19.89
C GLU A 6 13.45 -4.36 19.43
N LYS A 7 13.17 -3.11 19.00
CA LYS A 7 11.86 -2.75 18.42
C LYS A 7 11.54 -3.60 17.20
N ARG A 8 12.54 -3.90 16.36
CA ARG A 8 12.36 -4.75 15.17
C ARG A 8 12.09 -6.20 15.55
N ALA A 9 12.78 -6.74 16.56
CA ALA A 9 12.56 -8.10 17.07
C ALA A 9 11.14 -8.25 17.66
N ILE A 10 10.68 -7.29 18.48
CA ILE A 10 9.32 -7.29 19.03
C ILE A 10 8.29 -7.16 17.90
N GLY A 11 8.56 -6.30 16.91
CA GLY A 11 7.71 -6.17 15.72
C GLY A 11 7.60 -7.46 14.89
N LYS A 12 8.69 -8.24 14.81
CA LYS A 12 8.70 -9.57 14.19
C LYS A 12 7.85 -10.56 14.97
N GLU A 13 8.04 -10.67 16.28
CA GLU A 13 7.25 -11.56 17.14
C GLU A 13 5.74 -11.25 17.07
N ALA A 14 5.39 -9.97 17.03
CA ALA A 14 4.02 -9.50 16.84
C ALA A 14 3.47 -9.79 15.43
N TYR A 15 4.33 -9.80 14.42
CA TYR A 15 3.97 -10.13 13.04
C TYR A 15 3.74 -11.63 12.85
N ASP A 16 4.63 -12.44 13.39
CA ASP A 16 4.59 -13.91 13.39
C ASP A 16 3.42 -14.47 14.24
N LYS A 17 2.67 -13.59 14.93
CA LYS A 17 1.51 -13.92 15.80
C LYS A 17 1.86 -14.92 16.90
N VAL A 18 3.09 -14.83 17.43
CA VAL A 18 3.57 -15.70 18.51
C VAL A 18 2.70 -15.57 19.76
N ASP A 19 2.17 -14.37 20.01
CA ASP A 19 1.18 -14.10 21.07
C ASP A 19 0.27 -12.94 20.65
N THR A 20 -0.76 -12.65 21.45
CA THR A 20 -1.62 -11.49 21.27
C THR A 20 -0.85 -10.18 21.51
N LEU A 21 -1.21 -9.13 20.77
CA LEU A 21 -0.61 -7.80 20.93
C LEU A 21 -0.73 -7.25 22.37
N ALA A 22 -1.81 -7.60 23.07
CA ALA A 22 -2.03 -7.23 24.46
C ALA A 22 -1.09 -7.97 25.43
N ASN A 23 -0.84 -9.26 25.19
CA ASN A 23 0.13 -10.02 25.98
C ASN A 23 1.56 -9.54 25.70
N LEU A 24 1.91 -9.24 24.44
CA LEU A 24 3.22 -8.68 24.09
C LEU A 24 3.44 -7.30 24.71
N ALA A 25 2.40 -6.45 24.73
CA ALA A 25 2.44 -5.16 25.41
C ALA A 25 2.72 -5.31 26.91
N ARG A 26 2.08 -6.29 27.57
CA ARG A 26 2.34 -6.64 28.97
C ARG A 26 3.74 -7.24 29.19
N LYS A 27 4.16 -8.17 28.34
CA LYS A 27 5.47 -8.86 28.39
C LYS A 27 6.63 -7.89 28.31
N TYR A 28 6.54 -6.89 27.43
CA TYR A 28 7.59 -5.91 27.20
C TYR A 28 7.38 -4.59 27.96
N SER A 29 6.32 -4.49 28.77
CA SER A 29 5.93 -3.26 29.49
C SER A 29 5.87 -2.03 28.58
N VAL A 30 5.27 -2.20 27.40
CA VAL A 30 5.12 -1.14 26.39
C VAL A 30 3.65 -0.88 26.10
N PRO A 31 3.30 0.35 25.68
CA PRO A 31 1.96 0.63 25.22
C PRO A 31 1.58 -0.30 24.05
N TYR A 32 0.33 -0.76 24.05
CA TYR A 32 -0.24 -1.56 22.96
C TYR A 32 0.03 -0.95 21.57
N GLN A 33 -0.10 0.38 21.46
CA GLN A 33 0.14 1.12 20.22
C GLN A 33 1.59 0.99 19.73
N SER A 34 2.56 0.86 20.64
CA SER A 34 3.97 0.68 20.27
C SER A 34 4.19 -0.67 19.59
N VAL A 35 3.59 -1.75 20.11
CA VAL A 35 3.66 -3.09 19.51
C VAL A 35 3.00 -3.10 18.12
N LEU A 36 1.83 -2.46 17.98
CA LEU A 36 1.17 -2.28 16.69
C LEU A 36 2.06 -1.57 15.66
N ASN A 37 2.67 -0.45 16.06
CA ASN A 37 3.53 0.33 15.18
C ASN A 37 4.79 -0.45 14.77
N TRP A 38 5.38 -1.22 15.69
CA TRP A 38 6.56 -2.04 15.40
C TRP A 38 6.23 -3.24 14.50
N ARG A 39 5.04 -3.86 14.67
CA ARG A 39 4.53 -4.88 13.75
C ARG A 39 4.38 -4.33 12.33
N ALA A 40 3.75 -3.16 12.19
CA ALA A 40 3.57 -2.51 10.89
C ALA A 40 4.91 -2.11 10.25
N ALA A 41 5.87 -1.61 11.05
CA ALA A 41 7.21 -1.30 10.59
C ALA A 41 7.97 -2.56 10.13
N TYR A 42 7.80 -3.69 10.82
CA TYR A 42 8.37 -4.97 10.42
C TYR A 42 7.79 -5.48 9.10
N ALA A 43 6.46 -5.47 8.95
CA ALA A 43 5.77 -5.85 7.71
C ALA A 43 6.25 -5.01 6.51
N LYS A 44 6.38 -3.69 6.69
CA LYS A 44 6.96 -2.81 5.68
C LYS A 44 8.41 -3.17 5.33
N SER A 45 9.18 -3.62 6.31
CA SER A 45 10.60 -3.98 6.13
C SER A 45 10.82 -5.27 5.34
N ILE A 46 9.86 -6.20 5.34
CA ILE A 46 9.91 -7.44 4.57
C ILE A 46 9.30 -7.29 3.17
N GLY A 47 8.96 -6.06 2.76
CA GLY A 47 8.34 -5.79 1.46
C GLY A 47 6.84 -6.10 1.41
N GLU A 48 6.26 -6.56 2.52
CA GLU A 48 4.82 -6.71 2.68
C GLU A 48 4.21 -5.33 3.01
N VAL A 49 4.35 -4.43 2.05
CA VAL A 49 3.46 -3.30 1.93
C VAL A 49 2.11 -3.95 1.66
N SER A 50 1.23 -3.98 2.67
CA SER A 50 -0.20 -3.93 2.37
C SER A 50 -0.32 -2.76 1.41
N LEU A 51 -0.49 -3.08 0.12
CA LEU A 51 -1.18 -2.20 -0.78
C LEU A 51 -2.39 -1.82 0.06
N LYS A 52 -2.41 -0.58 0.58
CA LYS A 52 -3.69 0.05 0.85
C LYS A 52 -4.44 -0.31 -0.41
N SER A 53 -5.48 -1.16 -0.31
CA SER A 53 -6.32 -1.32 -1.47
C SER A 53 -6.68 0.13 -1.76
N ALA A 54 -6.16 0.66 -2.87
CA ALA A 54 -6.87 1.73 -3.51
C ALA A 54 -8.25 1.10 -3.57
N SER A 55 -9.17 1.65 -2.79
CA SER A 55 -10.54 1.18 -2.73
C SER A 55 -11.12 1.50 -4.10
N SER A 56 -10.66 0.77 -5.10
CA SER A 56 -11.25 0.61 -6.40
C SER A 56 -12.54 -0.08 -6.02
N LYS A 57 -13.59 0.73 -5.86
CA LYS A 57 -14.96 0.27 -5.78
C LYS A 57 -15.08 -0.92 -6.74
N ARG A 58 -15.63 -2.04 -6.28
CA ARG A 58 -15.83 -3.17 -7.20
C ARG A 58 -16.74 -2.69 -8.32
N TYR A 59 -16.60 -3.24 -9.53
CA TYR A 59 -17.48 -2.84 -10.64
C TYR A 59 -18.97 -2.97 -10.28
N GLU A 60 -19.29 -3.96 -9.46
CA GLU A 60 -20.61 -4.23 -8.89
C GLU A 60 -21.17 -3.07 -8.02
N GLU A 61 -20.30 -2.22 -7.48
CA GLU A 61 -20.64 -1.11 -6.58
C GLU A 61 -20.63 0.26 -7.28
N MET A 62 -20.22 0.29 -8.56
CA MET A 62 -20.17 1.51 -9.36
C MET A 62 -21.53 1.81 -9.99
N ASN A 63 -21.94 3.07 -9.99
CA ASN A 63 -23.08 3.51 -10.78
C ASN A 63 -22.71 3.63 -12.27
N GLU A 64 -23.70 3.80 -13.14
CA GLU A 64 -23.47 3.86 -14.59
C GLU A 64 -22.49 4.97 -15.00
N ALA A 65 -22.54 6.13 -14.35
CA ALA A 65 -21.65 7.26 -14.65
C ALA A 65 -20.19 6.95 -14.26
N GLU A 66 -19.99 6.32 -13.10
CA GLU A 66 -18.67 5.86 -12.63
C GLU A 66 -18.10 4.80 -13.59
N LEU A 67 -18.93 3.84 -14.04
CA LEU A 67 -18.53 2.82 -15.01
C LEU A 67 -18.12 3.43 -16.36
N ARG A 68 -18.93 4.35 -16.90
CA ARG A 68 -18.60 5.06 -18.16
C ARG A 68 -17.29 5.84 -18.04
N ALA A 69 -17.07 6.52 -16.92
CA ALA A 69 -15.82 7.25 -16.68
C ALA A 69 -14.60 6.31 -16.59
N GLU A 70 -14.75 5.15 -15.96
CA GLU A 70 -13.68 4.17 -15.83
C GLU A 70 -13.35 3.51 -17.19
N LEU A 71 -14.36 3.19 -18.00
CA LEU A 71 -14.16 2.72 -19.37
C LEU A 71 -13.44 3.76 -20.23
N LEU A 72 -13.86 5.02 -20.16
CA LEU A 72 -13.21 6.10 -20.90
C LEU A 72 -11.73 6.27 -20.53
N LYS A 73 -11.38 6.18 -19.24
CA LYS A 73 -9.97 6.22 -18.80
C LYS A 73 -9.17 5.06 -19.40
N ARG A 74 -9.74 3.85 -19.39
CA ARG A 74 -9.10 2.66 -19.97
C ARG A 74 -8.90 2.81 -21.48
N ASP A 75 -9.87 3.36 -22.20
CA ASP A 75 -9.75 3.59 -23.64
C ASP A 75 -8.67 4.60 -23.99
N ILE A 76 -8.57 5.69 -23.20
CA ILE A 76 -7.49 6.68 -23.35
C ILE A 76 -6.14 6.02 -23.12
N GLU A 77 -6.00 5.20 -22.08
CA GLU A 77 -4.74 4.54 -21.78
C GLU A 77 -4.36 3.54 -22.87
N ASN A 78 -5.31 2.72 -23.33
CA ASN A 78 -5.12 1.80 -24.45
C ASN A 78 -4.68 2.54 -25.72
N ALA A 79 -5.27 3.70 -26.02
CA ALA A 79 -4.89 4.51 -27.16
C ALA A 79 -3.46 5.07 -27.05
N ARG A 80 -2.99 5.39 -25.84
CA ARG A 80 -1.61 5.85 -25.60
C ARG A 80 -0.61 4.72 -25.72
N LEU A 81 -0.92 3.56 -25.13
CA LEU A 81 -0.10 2.36 -25.23
C LEU A 81 0.06 1.91 -26.68
N LYS A 82 -1.02 1.93 -27.47
CA LYS A 82 -0.97 1.68 -28.92
C LYS A 82 -0.09 2.67 -29.69
N LYS A 83 0.09 3.88 -29.17
CA LYS A 83 1.00 4.90 -29.72
C LYS A 83 2.42 4.80 -29.15
N GLY A 84 2.71 3.81 -28.30
CA GLY A 84 4.03 3.58 -27.74
C GLY A 84 4.47 4.60 -26.70
N TYR A 85 3.54 5.20 -25.93
CA TYR A 85 3.92 6.10 -24.84
C TYR A 85 3.02 5.98 -23.61
N VAL A 86 3.57 6.37 -22.46
CA VAL A 86 2.89 6.46 -21.17
C VAL A 86 2.94 7.90 -20.68
N VAL A 87 1.89 8.35 -19.98
CA VAL A 87 1.83 9.68 -19.39
C VAL A 87 1.95 9.60 -17.87
N LYS A 88 2.91 10.32 -17.31
CA LYS A 88 3.09 10.46 -15.86
C LYS A 88 2.77 11.89 -15.41
N GLY A 89 2.25 12.02 -14.19
CA GLY A 89 1.92 13.32 -13.60
C GLY A 89 0.64 13.96 -14.15
N GLY A 90 0.35 15.18 -13.69
CA GLY A 90 -0.89 15.91 -13.99
C GLY A 90 -0.66 17.41 -14.16
N GLY A 91 -1.60 18.09 -14.83
CA GLY A 91 -1.51 19.53 -15.10
C GLY A 91 -0.22 19.94 -15.81
N LYS A 92 0.47 20.96 -15.27
CA LYS A 92 1.75 21.48 -15.78
C LYS A 92 2.93 20.51 -15.58
N LYS A 93 2.78 19.45 -14.78
CA LYS A 93 3.83 18.44 -14.49
C LYS A 93 3.63 17.15 -15.27
N LYS A 94 2.92 17.18 -16.40
CA LYS A 94 2.75 16.02 -17.28
C LYS A 94 4.06 15.72 -18.00
N VAL A 95 4.49 14.47 -17.95
CA VAL A 95 5.66 13.93 -18.64
C VAL A 95 5.21 12.77 -19.52
N TYR A 96 5.75 12.70 -20.75
CA TYR A 96 5.46 11.65 -21.72
C TYR A 96 6.70 10.79 -21.87
N ASP A 97 6.59 9.51 -21.52
CA ASP A 97 7.67 8.54 -21.65
C ASP A 97 7.34 7.59 -22.81
N THR A 98 8.22 7.52 -23.80
CA THR A 98 8.12 6.54 -24.88
C THR A 98 8.46 5.14 -24.37
N ILE A 99 7.66 4.16 -24.78
CA ILE A 99 7.90 2.74 -24.50
C ILE A 99 8.92 2.27 -25.55
N PRO A 100 10.06 1.69 -25.16
CA PRO A 100 11.01 1.10 -26.11
C PRO A 100 10.36 -0.09 -26.83
N ASP A 101 10.68 -0.25 -28.11
CA ASP A 101 10.21 -1.35 -28.97
C ASP A 101 10.71 -2.73 -28.51
#